data_AF-A0A2W0FZK0-F1
#
_entry.id   AF-A0A2W0FZK0-F1
#
_cell.length_a   1.000
_cell.length_b   1.000
_cell.length_c   1.000
_cell.angle_alpha   90.00
_cell.angle_beta   90.00
_cell.angle_gamma   90.00
#
_symmetry.space_group_name_H-M   'P 1'
#
loop_
_entity.id
_entity.type
_entity.pdbx_description
1 polymer ?
#
loop_
_entity_poly.entity_id
_entity_poly.type
_entity_poly.pdbx_seq_one_letter_code
_entity_poly.pdbx_strand_id
1 'polypeptide(L)'
;MNKNGKFDEVEPSRRRLLKGVGALGGALALAGGCPVAHAAKPQSAPGTLSPNARMETQPFYGDHQSGILTPQQASMMLVAFDSLASDKADLERLFRLLTARIAFLTAGGPAPNTPNPRLPPMDSGILGAFIAPDNLTITVSVGESLFDGRYGLTKQKPKALQKMTRFPNDSLDAGLCHGDLLLQICANTQDTVIHALRDIIKHTPDLLSVRWKREGFISDHAARSKGKETPVNLLGFKDGTANPDSSNAALMKEVVWVTADQDEPAWAVGGSYQAVRIIQFHVEFWDRTPLKEQQTIFGRDKQSGAPLGMTHEHDVPDYARDPNGDVIALDSHIRLANPRTKETQSSLMMRRGYSYSLGVTNAGQLDMGLLFVCYQHDLEKGFLTVQKRLNGEALEEYVKPIGGGYFFALPGVRDRNAYLAQDLIEA
;
A
#
# COMPACT_ATOMS: atom_id res chain seq x y z
N MET A 1 -3.91 73.43 -9.96
CA MET A 1 -2.80 74.28 -10.44
C MET A 1 -1.54 73.88 -9.68
N ASN A 2 -0.48 73.48 -10.40
CA ASN A 2 0.91 73.21 -9.98
C ASN A 2 1.18 72.04 -9.00
N LYS A 3 2.21 71.20 -9.16
CA LYS A 3 3.29 71.06 -10.17
C LYS A 3 3.96 69.67 -10.01
N ASN A 4 4.48 69.17 -11.13
CA ASN A 4 5.30 67.96 -11.32
C ASN A 4 6.53 67.81 -10.41
N GLY A 5 6.99 66.56 -10.22
CA GLY A 5 8.38 66.22 -9.89
C GLY A 5 8.63 64.72 -10.05
N LYS A 6 9.64 64.35 -10.84
CA LYS A 6 9.95 63.03 -11.41
C LYS A 6 11.28 62.50 -10.83
N PHE A 7 11.41 61.17 -10.74
CA PHE A 7 12.62 60.32 -10.72
C PHE A 7 13.68 60.47 -9.60
N ASP A 8 14.06 59.37 -8.95
CA ASP A 8 15.25 58.59 -9.33
C ASP A 8 15.38 57.26 -8.56
N GLU A 9 15.74 56.20 -9.29
CA GLU A 9 16.15 54.87 -8.83
C GLU A 9 17.61 54.91 -8.32
N VAL A 10 17.94 54.05 -7.35
CA VAL A 10 19.34 53.76 -6.97
C VAL A 10 19.60 52.27 -7.12
N GLU A 11 20.18 51.88 -8.25
CA GLU A 11 21.06 50.71 -8.36
C GLU A 11 22.52 51.15 -8.16
N PRO A 12 23.38 50.34 -7.53
CA PRO A 12 24.81 50.45 -7.69
C PRO A 12 25.34 49.40 -8.69
N SER A 13 25.87 49.91 -9.82
CA SER A 13 26.83 49.20 -10.66
C SER A 13 28.24 49.78 -10.46
N ARG A 14 29.28 48.92 -10.39
CA ARG A 14 30.50 48.97 -11.25
C ARG A 14 31.67 48.14 -10.72
N ARG A 15 31.84 46.98 -11.38
CA ARG A 15 33.05 46.39 -11.98
C ARG A 15 34.44 47.10 -11.83
N ARG A 16 35.41 46.27 -11.40
CA ARG A 16 36.61 45.76 -12.14
C ARG A 16 37.97 46.50 -12.01
N LEU A 17 38.98 45.78 -11.50
CA LEU A 17 40.39 45.74 -11.96
C LEU A 17 41.13 44.56 -11.27
N LEU A 18 41.37 43.41 -11.90
CA LEU A 18 42.52 42.99 -12.74
C LEU A 18 43.92 42.95 -12.06
N LYS A 19 44.44 41.71 -11.97
CA LYS A 19 45.81 41.22 -12.22
C LYS A 19 46.95 41.53 -11.22
N GLY A 20 47.46 40.46 -10.61
CA GLY A 20 48.83 40.33 -10.08
C GLY A 20 49.24 38.86 -10.07
N VAL A 21 50.33 38.54 -10.80
CA VAL A 21 50.92 37.21 -11.03
C VAL A 21 51.79 36.80 -9.85
N GLY A 22 51.78 35.51 -9.49
CA GLY A 22 52.74 34.91 -8.57
C GLY A 22 52.73 33.38 -8.67
N ALA A 23 53.38 32.84 -9.70
CA ALA A 23 53.76 31.44 -9.73
C ALA A 23 55.11 31.30 -9.01
N LEU A 24 55.20 30.48 -7.97
CA LEU A 24 56.40 29.76 -7.50
C LEU A 24 56.08 28.96 -6.22
N GLY A 25 56.34 27.64 -6.23
CA GLY A 25 56.69 26.88 -5.02
C GLY A 25 55.75 25.72 -4.67
N GLY A 26 56.25 24.48 -4.80
CA GLY A 26 55.49 23.25 -4.57
C GLY A 26 55.13 22.93 -3.11
N ALA A 27 54.30 21.88 -2.96
CA ALA A 27 54.20 20.90 -1.87
C ALA A 27 52.75 20.59 -1.44
N LEU A 28 52.31 19.38 -1.81
CA LEU A 28 51.48 18.43 -1.03
C LEU A 28 50.42 18.98 -0.04
N ALA A 29 49.14 18.77 -0.34
CA ALA A 29 48.12 18.43 0.67
C ALA A 29 46.93 17.71 0.04
N LEU A 30 46.75 16.45 0.43
CA LEU A 30 45.56 15.63 0.23
C LEU A 30 44.36 16.28 0.94
N ALA A 31 43.27 16.55 0.23
CA ALA A 31 41.94 16.71 0.84
C ALA A 31 40.87 16.34 -0.18
N GLY A 32 40.37 15.10 -0.09
CA GLY A 32 39.16 14.67 -0.77
C GLY A 32 37.96 15.44 -0.23
N GLY A 33 37.34 16.26 -1.08
CA GLY A 33 36.03 16.83 -0.82
C GLY A 33 34.96 15.78 -1.12
N CYS A 34 34.48 15.09 -0.10
CA CYS A 34 33.22 14.37 -0.20
C CYS A 34 32.10 15.39 -0.50
N PRO A 35 31.25 15.17 -1.53
CA PRO A 35 30.02 15.94 -1.60
C PRO A 35 29.25 15.66 -0.31
N VAL A 36 28.92 16.72 0.41
CA VAL A 36 28.00 16.64 1.56
C VAL A 36 26.67 16.21 0.99
N ALA A 37 26.43 14.90 0.96
CA ALA A 37 25.11 14.34 0.76
C ALA A 37 24.24 15.00 1.83
N HIS A 38 23.34 15.88 1.39
CA HIS A 38 22.29 16.37 2.27
C HIS A 38 21.59 15.11 2.76
N ALA A 39 21.78 14.75 4.04
CA ALA A 39 21.11 13.62 4.63
C ALA A 39 19.61 13.85 4.44
N ALA A 40 19.02 13.13 3.49
CA ALA A 40 17.58 13.17 3.28
C ALA A 40 16.95 12.80 4.63
N LYS A 41 15.98 13.61 5.07
CA LYS A 41 15.23 13.27 6.29
C LYS A 41 14.63 11.87 6.09
N PRO A 42 14.63 11.00 7.12
CA PRO A 42 13.98 9.70 7.03
C PRO A 42 12.53 9.88 6.55
N GLN A 43 12.13 9.12 5.54
CA GLN A 43 10.76 9.05 5.04
C GLN A 43 10.18 7.68 5.40
N SER A 44 8.90 7.64 5.75
CA SER A 44 8.21 6.38 5.97
C SER A 44 7.89 5.68 4.65
N ALA A 45 8.15 4.38 4.59
CA ALA A 45 7.80 3.54 3.44
C ALA A 45 6.30 3.19 3.44
N PRO A 46 5.67 3.01 2.27
CA PRO A 46 6.26 3.11 0.93
C PRO A 46 6.30 4.56 0.39
N GLY A 47 6.01 5.57 1.21
CA GLY A 47 5.79 6.97 0.79
C GLY A 47 4.37 7.21 0.28
N THR A 48 4.11 8.39 -0.29
CA THR A 48 2.79 8.76 -0.84
C THR A 48 2.91 9.46 -2.20
N LEU A 49 1.84 9.43 -3.00
CA LEU A 49 1.70 10.14 -4.27
C LEU A 49 0.67 11.27 -4.16
N SER A 50 0.87 12.32 -4.95
CA SER A 50 0.03 13.53 -4.88
C SER A 50 -1.31 13.33 -5.59
N PRO A 51 -2.44 13.73 -4.97
CA PRO A 51 -3.77 13.67 -5.59
C PRO A 51 -3.89 14.45 -6.91
N ASN A 52 -3.03 15.46 -7.13
CA ASN A 52 -3.10 16.34 -8.29
C ASN A 52 -2.28 15.83 -9.49
N ALA A 53 -1.60 14.69 -9.37
CA ALA A 53 -0.70 14.15 -10.39
C ALA A 53 -1.44 13.37 -11.49
N ARG A 54 -2.44 14.01 -12.11
CA ARG A 54 -3.41 13.36 -13.02
C ARG A 54 -2.80 12.58 -14.19
N MET A 55 -1.65 13.03 -14.71
CA MET A 55 -0.98 12.45 -15.88
C MET A 55 0.21 11.55 -15.53
N GLU A 56 0.50 11.36 -14.24
CA GLU A 56 1.58 10.48 -13.81
C GLU A 56 1.17 9.01 -13.96
N THR A 57 2.11 8.17 -14.36
CA THR A 57 1.91 6.75 -14.64
C THR A 57 2.69 5.90 -13.66
N GLN A 58 2.20 4.68 -13.43
CA GLN A 58 2.93 3.64 -12.70
C GLN A 58 3.19 2.47 -13.66
N PRO A 59 4.38 1.84 -13.61
CA PRO A 59 4.71 0.75 -14.52
C PRO A 59 3.82 -0.48 -14.25
N PHE A 60 3.08 -0.92 -15.27
CA PHE A 60 2.32 -2.18 -15.18
C PHE A 60 3.23 -3.40 -15.34
N TYR A 61 4.16 -3.34 -16.30
CA TYR A 61 5.11 -4.40 -16.58
C TYR A 61 6.33 -4.32 -15.66
N GLY A 62 6.86 -5.47 -15.27
CA GLY A 62 8.03 -5.60 -14.41
C GLY A 62 8.11 -6.97 -13.74
N ASP A 63 9.16 -7.20 -12.95
CA ASP A 63 9.35 -8.45 -12.20
C ASP A 63 8.31 -8.63 -11.09
N HIS A 64 7.81 -7.51 -10.55
CA HIS A 64 6.80 -7.46 -9.51
C HIS A 64 5.62 -6.60 -9.95
N GLN A 65 4.41 -6.93 -9.49
CA GLN A 65 3.26 -6.07 -9.71
C GLN A 65 3.39 -4.73 -8.97
N SER A 66 2.98 -3.66 -9.63
CA SER A 66 2.75 -2.36 -8.98
C SER A 66 1.61 -2.44 -7.96
N GLY A 67 1.55 -1.47 -7.05
CA GLY A 67 0.59 -1.41 -5.94
C GLY A 67 1.05 -2.12 -4.65
N ILE A 68 2.22 -2.79 -4.70
CA ILE A 68 2.85 -3.43 -3.52
C ILE A 68 3.88 -2.50 -2.89
N LEU A 69 4.95 -2.16 -3.62
CA LEU A 69 5.98 -1.19 -3.18
C LEU A 69 5.75 0.23 -3.70
N THR A 70 4.79 0.40 -4.61
CA THR A 70 4.39 1.72 -5.11
C THR A 70 3.98 2.61 -3.93
N PRO A 71 4.45 3.88 -3.87
CA PRO A 71 4.01 4.80 -2.83
C PRO A 71 2.48 4.91 -2.81
N GLN A 72 1.89 5.15 -1.64
CA GLN A 72 0.43 5.13 -1.48
C GLN A 72 -0.23 6.28 -2.25
N GLN A 73 -1.10 5.93 -3.19
CA GLN A 73 -2.02 6.88 -3.82
C GLN A 73 -3.13 7.27 -2.84
N ALA A 74 -3.86 8.35 -3.12
CA ALA A 74 -4.85 8.87 -2.19
C ALA A 74 -6.13 8.01 -2.07
N SER A 75 -6.48 7.26 -3.12
CA SER A 75 -7.69 6.42 -3.19
C SER A 75 -7.36 4.95 -3.41
N MET A 76 -8.10 4.06 -2.76
CA MET A 76 -8.02 2.61 -2.93
C MET A 76 -9.41 1.97 -3.02
N MET A 77 -9.51 0.88 -3.76
CA MET A 77 -10.59 -0.08 -3.68
C MET A 77 -10.05 -1.50 -3.60
N LEU A 78 -10.56 -2.26 -2.63
CA LEU A 78 -10.40 -3.70 -2.55
C LEU A 78 -11.69 -4.33 -3.05
N VAL A 79 -11.59 -5.20 -4.04
CA VAL A 79 -12.74 -5.94 -4.57
C VAL A 79 -12.37 -7.39 -4.78
N ALA A 80 -13.05 -8.27 -4.03
CA ALA A 80 -12.93 -9.69 -4.20
C ALA A 80 -13.97 -10.18 -5.21
N PHE A 81 -13.59 -11.20 -5.96
CA PHE A 81 -14.44 -11.86 -6.93
C PHE A 81 -14.47 -13.37 -6.68
N ASP A 82 -15.64 -13.96 -6.89
CA ASP A 82 -15.76 -15.39 -7.14
C ASP A 82 -15.55 -15.62 -8.65
N SER A 83 -14.77 -16.64 -9.02
CA SER A 83 -14.49 -16.97 -10.41
C SER A 83 -15.62 -17.83 -10.98
N LEU A 84 -16.13 -17.42 -12.14
CA LEU A 84 -17.17 -18.13 -12.91
C LEU A 84 -16.57 -18.95 -14.05
N ALA A 85 -15.24 -18.95 -14.20
CA ALA A 85 -14.54 -19.75 -15.20
C ALA A 85 -14.92 -21.23 -15.04
N SER A 86 -15.26 -21.88 -16.15
CA SER A 86 -15.74 -23.26 -16.11
C SER A 86 -14.61 -24.29 -16.06
N ASP A 87 -13.43 -23.92 -16.58
CA ASP A 87 -12.25 -24.76 -16.65
C ASP A 87 -10.95 -23.91 -16.65
N LYS A 88 -9.81 -24.60 -16.78
CA LYS A 88 -8.47 -23.96 -16.81
C LYS A 88 -8.30 -23.03 -18.03
N ALA A 89 -8.95 -23.32 -19.16
CA ALA A 89 -8.86 -22.51 -20.37
C ALA A 89 -9.64 -21.19 -20.22
N ASP A 90 -10.82 -21.23 -19.58
CA ASP A 90 -11.55 -20.01 -19.21
C ASP A 90 -10.78 -19.17 -18.17
N LEU A 91 -10.08 -19.82 -17.23
CA LEU A 91 -9.22 -19.10 -16.27
C LEU A 91 -8.03 -18.43 -16.97
N GLU A 92 -7.40 -19.10 -17.94
CA GLU A 92 -6.37 -18.50 -18.80
C GLU A 92 -6.93 -17.29 -19.56
N ARG A 93 -8.11 -17.44 -20.17
CA ARG A 93 -8.82 -16.35 -20.88
C ARG A 93 -9.06 -15.16 -19.95
N LEU A 94 -9.48 -15.40 -18.72
CA LEU A 94 -9.65 -14.36 -17.70
C LEU A 94 -8.33 -13.62 -17.43
N PHE A 95 -7.23 -14.32 -17.17
CA PHE A 95 -5.95 -13.66 -16.86
C PHE A 95 -5.37 -12.88 -18.04
N ARG A 96 -5.49 -13.39 -19.27
CA ARG A 96 -5.11 -12.66 -20.49
C ARG A 96 -5.95 -11.40 -20.67
N LEU A 97 -7.27 -11.50 -20.45
CA LEU A 97 -8.17 -10.37 -20.53
C LEU A 97 -7.86 -9.31 -19.46
N LEU A 98 -7.68 -9.71 -18.20
CA LEU A 98 -7.27 -8.81 -17.12
C LEU A 98 -5.96 -8.10 -17.45
N THR A 99 -4.96 -8.84 -17.95
CA THR A 99 -3.67 -8.26 -18.37
C THR A 99 -3.87 -7.15 -19.40
N ALA A 100 -4.65 -7.42 -20.46
CA ALA A 100 -4.92 -6.45 -21.51
C ALA A 100 -5.67 -5.21 -21.01
N ARG A 101 -6.70 -5.40 -20.16
CA ARG A 101 -7.47 -4.28 -19.59
C ARG A 101 -6.64 -3.45 -18.63
N ILE A 102 -5.91 -4.09 -17.71
CA ILE A 102 -5.08 -3.39 -16.72
C ILE A 102 -3.99 -2.58 -17.44
N ALA A 103 -3.26 -3.19 -18.38
CA ALA A 103 -2.21 -2.49 -19.12
C ALA A 103 -2.73 -1.22 -19.83
N PHE A 104 -3.93 -1.28 -20.42
CA PHE A 104 -4.58 -0.12 -21.03
C PHE A 104 -4.96 0.94 -19.99
N LEU A 105 -5.68 0.54 -18.93
CA LEU A 105 -6.18 1.45 -17.91
C LEU A 105 -5.05 2.18 -17.19
N THR A 106 -3.97 1.48 -16.82
CA THR A 106 -2.84 2.06 -16.08
C THR A 106 -1.95 2.96 -16.95
N ALA A 107 -1.91 2.71 -18.27
CA ALA A 107 -1.22 3.59 -19.21
C ALA A 107 -2.03 4.86 -19.52
N GLY A 108 -3.36 4.76 -19.44
CA GLY A 108 -4.29 5.81 -19.87
C GLY A 108 -4.36 5.93 -21.39
N GLY A 109 -5.31 6.75 -21.86
CA GLY A 109 -5.52 7.01 -23.28
C GLY A 109 -6.90 7.60 -23.59
N PRO A 110 -7.18 7.87 -24.87
CA PRO A 110 -8.52 8.26 -25.30
C PRO A 110 -9.56 7.22 -24.89
N ALA A 111 -10.71 7.67 -24.38
CA ALA A 111 -11.81 6.77 -24.06
C ALA A 111 -12.24 6.01 -25.34
N PRO A 112 -12.41 4.67 -25.29
CA PRO A 112 -12.81 3.88 -26.44
C PRO A 112 -14.08 4.41 -27.11
N ASN A 113 -13.97 4.72 -28.41
CA ASN A 113 -15.12 5.20 -29.18
C ASN A 113 -16.18 4.09 -29.32
N THR A 114 -17.45 4.48 -29.43
CA THR A 114 -18.58 3.57 -29.70
C THR A 114 -19.20 3.95 -31.04
N PRO A 115 -18.71 3.42 -32.18
CA PRO A 115 -19.15 3.86 -33.51
C PRO A 115 -20.62 3.55 -33.80
N ASN A 116 -21.16 2.46 -33.24
CA ASN A 116 -22.55 2.07 -33.40
C ASN A 116 -23.36 2.49 -32.16
N PRO A 117 -24.19 3.54 -32.24
CA PRO A 117 -24.95 4.05 -31.08
C PRO A 117 -26.04 3.09 -30.58
N ARG A 118 -26.29 1.98 -31.27
CA ARG A 118 -27.21 0.92 -30.82
C ARG A 118 -26.54 -0.08 -29.86
N LEU A 119 -25.22 -0.02 -29.69
CA LEU A 119 -24.48 -0.85 -28.73
C LEU A 119 -24.26 -0.09 -27.42
N PRO A 120 -24.09 -0.80 -26.29
CA PRO A 120 -23.65 -0.19 -25.05
C PRO A 120 -22.32 0.58 -25.25
N PRO A 121 -22.16 1.79 -24.68
CA PRO A 121 -20.92 2.55 -24.76
C PRO A 121 -19.72 1.73 -24.31
N MET A 122 -18.63 1.70 -25.10
CA MET A 122 -17.41 0.94 -24.83
C MET A 122 -16.75 1.35 -23.52
N ASP A 123 -16.76 2.65 -23.22
CA ASP A 123 -16.35 3.23 -21.94
C ASP A 123 -17.56 3.64 -21.08
N SER A 124 -17.37 3.71 -19.78
CA SER A 124 -18.42 4.17 -18.84
C SER A 124 -18.71 5.67 -18.92
N GLY A 125 -17.78 6.46 -19.44
CA GLY A 125 -17.87 7.91 -19.65
C GLY A 125 -17.60 8.76 -18.42
N ILE A 126 -17.40 8.18 -17.23
CA ILE A 126 -17.28 8.98 -15.99
C ILE A 126 -15.99 9.79 -15.89
N LEU A 127 -14.94 9.42 -16.64
CA LEU A 127 -13.71 10.20 -16.73
C LEU A 127 -13.73 11.21 -17.90
N GLY A 128 -14.84 11.30 -18.63
CA GLY A 128 -14.95 12.06 -19.86
C GLY A 128 -14.23 11.39 -21.04
N ALA A 129 -13.75 12.19 -22.00
CA ALA A 129 -13.19 11.70 -23.25
C ALA A 129 -11.77 11.10 -23.14
N PHE A 130 -11.10 11.26 -21.99
CA PHE A 130 -9.74 10.82 -21.79
C PHE A 130 -9.57 10.14 -20.44
N ILE A 131 -9.19 8.86 -20.48
CA ILE A 131 -8.86 8.03 -19.34
C ILE A 131 -7.43 8.41 -18.95
N ALA A 132 -7.29 9.28 -17.95
CA ALA A 132 -5.99 9.64 -17.45
C ALA A 132 -5.39 8.49 -16.62
N PRO A 133 -4.06 8.27 -16.69
CA PRO A 133 -3.43 7.20 -15.92
C PRO A 133 -3.56 7.43 -14.42
N ASP A 134 -3.46 8.68 -13.94
CA ASP A 134 -3.78 9.08 -12.57
C ASP A 134 -3.12 8.23 -11.47
N ASN A 135 -1.87 7.83 -11.70
CA ASN A 135 -1.11 6.87 -10.88
C ASN A 135 -1.84 5.53 -10.63
N LEU A 136 -2.75 5.13 -11.51
CA LEU A 136 -3.53 3.90 -11.38
C LEU A 136 -2.60 2.68 -11.33
N THR A 137 -2.81 1.86 -10.31
CA THR A 137 -2.26 0.51 -10.19
C THR A 137 -3.37 -0.47 -9.89
N ILE A 138 -3.35 -1.63 -10.53
CA ILE A 138 -4.28 -2.74 -10.27
C ILE A 138 -3.45 -3.96 -9.95
N THR A 139 -3.38 -4.34 -8.67
CA THR A 139 -2.68 -5.53 -8.21
C THR A 139 -3.66 -6.69 -8.17
N VAL A 140 -3.31 -7.80 -8.85
CA VAL A 140 -4.12 -9.02 -8.89
C VAL A 140 -3.55 -10.06 -7.94
N SER A 141 -4.40 -10.61 -7.09
CA SER A 141 -4.05 -11.67 -6.16
C SER A 141 -5.09 -12.79 -6.18
N VAL A 142 -4.65 -14.02 -5.87
CA VAL A 142 -5.49 -15.23 -5.91
C VAL A 142 -5.70 -15.80 -4.52
N GLY A 143 -6.91 -16.21 -4.21
CA GLY A 143 -7.28 -16.82 -2.93
C GLY A 143 -7.08 -18.33 -2.92
N GLU A 144 -7.12 -18.91 -1.72
CA GLU A 144 -6.99 -20.36 -1.51
C GLU A 144 -8.01 -21.17 -2.30
N SER A 145 -9.24 -20.66 -2.43
CA SER A 145 -10.34 -21.33 -3.12
C SER A 145 -10.13 -21.52 -4.62
N LEU A 146 -9.23 -20.75 -5.25
CA LEU A 146 -8.88 -20.95 -6.66
C LEU A 146 -8.18 -22.31 -6.90
N PHE A 147 -7.67 -22.95 -5.85
CA PHE A 147 -6.92 -24.21 -5.91
C PHE A 147 -7.74 -25.45 -5.50
N ASP A 148 -9.08 -25.32 -5.44
CA ASP A 148 -10.02 -26.36 -4.98
C ASP A 148 -10.21 -27.56 -5.92
N GLY A 149 -9.64 -27.51 -7.13
CA GLY A 149 -9.67 -28.59 -8.12
C GLY A 149 -10.38 -28.23 -9.42
N ARG A 150 -11.21 -27.17 -9.46
CA ARG A 150 -11.92 -26.70 -10.68
C ARG A 150 -11.02 -26.57 -11.91
N TYR A 151 -9.78 -26.14 -11.68
CA TYR A 151 -8.82 -25.82 -12.74
C TYR A 151 -7.61 -26.78 -12.77
N GLY A 152 -7.62 -27.85 -11.97
CA GLY A 152 -6.47 -28.77 -11.87
C GLY A 152 -5.21 -28.16 -11.24
N LEU A 153 -5.33 -27.04 -10.53
CA LEU A 153 -4.19 -26.29 -9.98
C LEU A 153 -3.81 -26.68 -8.54
N THR A 154 -4.46 -27.65 -7.91
CA THR A 154 -4.29 -27.96 -6.47
C THR A 154 -2.83 -28.18 -6.05
N LYS A 155 -2.01 -28.81 -6.91
CA LYS A 155 -0.58 -29.05 -6.64
C LYS A 155 0.30 -27.80 -6.76
N GLN A 156 -0.22 -26.75 -7.38
CA GLN A 156 0.46 -25.47 -7.59
C GLN A 156 0.10 -24.43 -6.51
N LYS A 157 -0.69 -24.81 -5.50
CA LYS A 157 -1.03 -23.89 -4.40
C LYS A 157 0.23 -23.45 -3.64
N PRO A 158 0.45 -22.14 -3.39
CA PRO A 158 1.55 -21.67 -2.56
C PRO A 158 1.46 -22.27 -1.14
N LYS A 159 2.59 -22.68 -0.57
CA LYS A 159 2.63 -23.56 0.60
C LYS A 159 1.96 -22.96 1.83
N ALA A 160 2.16 -21.67 2.08
CA ALA A 160 1.58 -20.97 3.21
C ALA A 160 0.19 -20.38 2.90
N LEU A 161 -0.36 -20.56 1.68
CA LEU A 161 -1.67 -20.02 1.33
C LEU A 161 -2.78 -20.89 1.95
N GLN A 162 -3.53 -20.27 2.86
CA GLN A 162 -4.63 -20.91 3.56
C GLN A 162 -5.85 -19.99 3.66
N LYS A 163 -7.01 -20.58 3.91
CA LYS A 163 -8.23 -19.82 4.20
C LYS A 163 -8.07 -19.06 5.51
N MET A 164 -8.46 -17.79 5.54
CA MET A 164 -8.49 -17.01 6.77
C MET A 164 -9.51 -17.59 7.75
N THR A 165 -9.03 -17.95 8.94
CA THR A 165 -9.84 -18.34 10.10
C THR A 165 -9.85 -17.23 11.14
N ARG A 166 -10.80 -17.29 12.07
CA ARG A 166 -10.96 -16.28 13.12
C ARG A 166 -9.81 -16.29 14.13
N PHE A 167 -9.36 -15.10 14.54
CA PHE A 167 -8.64 -14.85 15.79
C PHE A 167 -9.63 -14.57 16.94
N PRO A 168 -9.18 -14.53 18.22
CA PRO A 168 -10.07 -14.32 19.37
C PRO A 168 -11.01 -13.10 19.27
N ASN A 169 -10.50 -11.94 18.87
CA ASN A 169 -11.27 -10.68 18.74
C ASN A 169 -12.06 -10.54 17.41
N ASP A 170 -12.06 -11.57 16.57
CA ASP A 170 -12.71 -11.48 15.26
C ASP A 170 -14.23 -11.66 15.35
N SER A 171 -14.93 -10.85 14.57
CA SER A 171 -16.38 -10.95 14.32
C SER A 171 -16.65 -10.96 12.81
N LEU A 172 -16.10 -11.97 12.13
CA LEU A 172 -16.10 -12.06 10.68
C LEU A 172 -17.51 -12.18 10.09
N ASP A 173 -17.83 -11.32 9.13
CA ASP A 173 -18.96 -11.45 8.23
C ASP A 173 -18.54 -12.25 6.99
N ALA A 174 -19.22 -13.37 6.73
CA ALA A 174 -18.95 -14.24 5.59
C ALA A 174 -19.09 -13.50 4.24
N GLY A 175 -19.99 -12.51 4.17
CA GLY A 175 -20.19 -11.65 3.00
C GLY A 175 -19.04 -10.67 2.76
N LEU A 176 -18.10 -10.53 3.70
CA LEU A 176 -16.92 -9.66 3.59
C LEU A 176 -15.60 -10.44 3.62
N CYS A 177 -15.66 -11.77 3.54
CA CYS A 177 -14.49 -12.63 3.66
C CYS A 177 -14.15 -13.37 2.38
N HIS A 178 -12.85 -13.62 2.17
CA HIS A 178 -12.29 -14.51 1.12
C HIS A 178 -12.60 -14.06 -0.31
N GLY A 179 -12.49 -14.97 -1.28
CA GLY A 179 -12.68 -14.75 -2.71
C GLY A 179 -11.67 -15.53 -3.52
N ASP A 180 -12.02 -15.90 -4.75
CA ASP A 180 -11.09 -16.59 -5.66
C ASP A 180 -10.01 -15.64 -6.16
N LEU A 181 -10.37 -14.39 -6.43
CA LEU A 181 -9.45 -13.32 -6.80
C LEU A 181 -9.73 -12.09 -5.93
N LEU A 182 -8.69 -11.31 -5.65
CA LEU A 182 -8.80 -9.96 -5.09
C LEU A 182 -8.03 -9.00 -5.99
N LEU A 183 -8.72 -7.92 -6.40
CA LEU A 183 -8.08 -6.77 -7.04
C LEU A 183 -7.94 -5.64 -6.02
N GLN A 184 -6.71 -5.15 -5.88
CA GLN A 184 -6.42 -3.88 -5.22
C GLN A 184 -6.22 -2.81 -6.29
N ILE A 185 -7.17 -1.88 -6.39
CA ILE A 185 -7.19 -0.79 -7.37
C ILE A 185 -6.85 0.50 -6.61
N CYS A 186 -5.71 1.10 -6.88
CA CYS A 186 -5.30 2.37 -6.25
C CYS A 186 -5.05 3.43 -7.32
N ALA A 187 -5.48 4.66 -7.09
CA ALA A 187 -5.22 5.81 -7.96
C ALA A 187 -5.25 7.10 -7.12
N ASN A 188 -4.88 8.23 -7.73
CA ASN A 188 -4.98 9.51 -7.04
C ASN A 188 -6.44 9.87 -6.72
N THR A 189 -7.37 9.56 -7.62
CA THR A 189 -8.80 9.92 -7.47
C THR A 189 -9.73 8.71 -7.40
N GLN A 190 -10.83 8.86 -6.67
CA GLN A 190 -11.88 7.84 -6.55
C GLN A 190 -12.54 7.56 -7.90
N ASP A 191 -12.70 8.58 -8.74
CA ASP A 191 -13.24 8.48 -10.10
C ASP A 191 -12.47 7.46 -10.95
N THR A 192 -11.13 7.53 -10.95
CA THR A 192 -10.28 6.60 -11.71
C THR A 192 -10.43 5.17 -11.18
N VAL A 193 -10.47 5.00 -9.86
CA VAL A 193 -10.64 3.68 -9.24
C VAL A 193 -11.99 3.06 -9.60
N ILE A 194 -13.08 3.83 -9.53
CA ILE A 194 -14.43 3.39 -9.89
C ILE A 194 -14.54 3.08 -11.39
N HIS A 195 -13.91 3.90 -12.23
CA HIS A 195 -13.87 3.70 -13.68
C HIS A 195 -13.21 2.36 -14.01
N ALA A 196 -12.02 2.10 -13.45
CA ALA A 196 -11.28 0.87 -13.66
C ALA A 196 -12.08 -0.37 -13.24
N LEU A 197 -12.76 -0.33 -12.09
CA LEU A 197 -13.62 -1.44 -11.66
C LEU A 197 -14.75 -1.71 -12.67
N ARG A 198 -15.46 -0.66 -13.09
CA ARG A 198 -16.59 -0.79 -14.03
C ARG A 198 -16.14 -1.30 -15.38
N ASP A 199 -14.98 -0.88 -15.84
CA ASP A 199 -14.36 -1.39 -17.06
C ASP A 199 -14.10 -2.89 -16.98
N ILE A 200 -13.47 -3.36 -15.89
CA ILE A 200 -13.19 -4.79 -15.68
C ILE A 200 -14.48 -5.60 -15.64
N ILE A 201 -15.45 -5.22 -14.79
CA ILE A 201 -16.73 -5.92 -14.66
C ILE A 201 -17.44 -6.06 -16.01
N LYS A 202 -17.43 -4.99 -16.81
CA LYS A 202 -18.08 -4.99 -18.12
C LYS A 202 -17.47 -6.00 -19.08
N HIS A 203 -16.17 -6.24 -19.01
CA HIS A 203 -15.47 -7.17 -19.90
C HIS A 203 -15.48 -8.62 -19.39
N THR A 204 -15.84 -8.87 -18.13
CA THR A 204 -15.80 -10.21 -17.50
C THR A 204 -17.15 -10.75 -16.98
N PRO A 205 -18.31 -10.48 -17.61
CA PRO A 205 -19.61 -10.84 -17.03
C PRO A 205 -19.84 -12.36 -16.91
N ASP A 206 -19.12 -13.15 -17.71
CA ASP A 206 -19.16 -14.60 -17.77
C ASP A 206 -18.03 -15.26 -16.95
N LEU A 207 -17.11 -14.46 -16.39
CA LEU A 207 -15.88 -14.94 -15.76
C LEU A 207 -15.72 -14.52 -14.30
N LEU A 208 -16.31 -13.40 -13.89
CA LEU A 208 -16.18 -12.85 -12.54
C LEU A 208 -17.53 -12.43 -11.98
N SER A 209 -17.77 -12.78 -10.71
CA SER A 209 -18.86 -12.23 -9.90
C SER A 209 -18.29 -11.45 -8.71
N VAL A 210 -18.76 -10.23 -8.48
CA VAL A 210 -18.32 -9.43 -7.32
C VAL A 210 -18.77 -10.13 -6.04
N ARG A 211 -17.82 -10.47 -5.18
CA ARG A 211 -18.06 -11.08 -3.88
C ARG A 211 -18.26 -10.03 -2.81
N TRP A 212 -17.29 -9.14 -2.66
CA TRP A 212 -17.36 -7.98 -1.78
C TRP A 212 -16.45 -6.87 -2.27
N LYS A 213 -16.72 -5.65 -1.81
CA LYS A 213 -16.01 -4.44 -2.20
C LYS A 213 -15.87 -3.51 -1.00
N ARG A 214 -14.71 -2.88 -0.84
CA ARG A 214 -14.46 -1.78 0.09
C ARG A 214 -13.62 -0.69 -0.58
N GLU A 215 -13.97 0.56 -0.29
CA GLU A 215 -13.22 1.73 -0.74
C GLU A 215 -12.52 2.36 0.46
N GLY A 216 -11.36 2.95 0.21
CA GLY A 216 -10.56 3.59 1.24
C GLY A 216 -9.72 4.74 0.71
N PHE A 217 -9.16 5.49 1.66
CA PHE A 217 -8.36 6.68 1.41
C PHE A 217 -7.23 6.80 2.45
N ILE A 218 -6.21 7.60 2.14
CA ILE A 218 -5.24 8.09 3.13
C ILE A 218 -5.48 9.58 3.40
N SER A 219 -4.91 10.13 4.49
CA SER A 219 -5.09 11.53 4.84
C SER A 219 -4.58 12.48 3.73
N ASP A 220 -5.40 13.46 3.33
CA ASP A 220 -5.11 14.38 2.20
C ASP A 220 -3.77 15.11 2.36
N HIS A 221 -3.47 15.58 3.59
CA HIS A 221 -2.21 16.27 3.87
C HIS A 221 -0.99 15.38 3.59
N ALA A 222 -1.01 14.12 4.07
CA ALA A 222 0.07 13.18 3.84
C ALA A 222 0.20 12.79 2.37
N ALA A 223 -0.91 12.62 1.64
CA ALA A 223 -0.90 12.38 0.19
C ALA A 223 -0.23 13.53 -0.56
N ARG A 224 -0.58 14.78 -0.23
CA ARG A 224 0.03 15.98 -0.83
C ARG A 224 1.52 16.15 -0.50
N SER A 225 1.97 15.60 0.62
CA SER A 225 3.36 15.71 1.09
C SER A 225 4.38 14.93 0.24
N LYS A 226 3.93 13.94 -0.56
CA LYS A 226 4.77 13.05 -1.38
C LYS A 226 5.82 12.30 -0.54
N GLY A 227 5.37 11.59 0.48
CA GLY A 227 6.19 10.78 1.39
C GLY A 227 6.99 11.58 2.43
N LYS A 228 6.82 12.91 2.51
CA LYS A 228 7.45 13.70 3.59
C LYS A 228 6.76 13.53 4.94
N GLU A 229 5.49 13.16 4.92
CA GLU A 229 4.68 12.92 6.11
C GLU A 229 4.05 11.55 6.06
N THR A 230 4.11 10.85 7.18
CA THR A 230 3.42 9.58 7.38
C THR A 230 1.90 9.80 7.38
N PRO A 231 1.11 8.96 6.67
CA PRO A 231 -0.34 8.99 6.75
C PRO A 231 -0.87 8.94 8.19
N VAL A 232 -2.01 9.58 8.43
CA VAL A 232 -2.70 9.57 9.73
C VAL A 232 -3.97 8.73 9.57
N ASN A 233 -4.14 7.72 10.43
CA ASN A 233 -5.33 6.88 10.42
C ASN A 233 -6.52 7.55 11.14
N LEU A 234 -7.69 6.92 11.10
CA LEU A 234 -8.92 7.48 11.72
C LEU A 234 -8.96 7.41 13.25
N LEU A 235 -7.97 6.80 13.91
CA LEU A 235 -7.76 6.96 15.36
C LEU A 235 -6.88 8.19 15.68
N GLY A 236 -6.39 8.87 14.64
CA GLY A 236 -5.58 10.09 14.74
C GLY A 236 -4.10 9.83 15.01
N PHE A 237 -3.59 8.63 14.71
CA PHE A 237 -2.18 8.27 14.88
C PHE A 237 -1.47 8.19 13.52
N LYS A 238 -0.18 8.53 13.49
CA LYS A 238 0.69 8.28 12.34
C LYS A 238 0.83 6.78 12.11
N ASP A 239 0.53 6.33 10.90
CA ASP A 239 0.46 4.91 10.53
C ASP A 239 1.31 4.62 9.29
N GLY A 240 2.48 4.01 9.52
CA GLY A 240 3.47 3.76 8.46
C GLY A 240 4.93 3.95 8.89
N THR A 241 5.16 4.66 10.00
CA THR A 241 6.50 5.10 10.48
C THR A 241 7.57 4.01 10.49
N ALA A 242 7.24 2.79 10.92
CA ALA A 242 8.18 1.69 11.11
C ALA A 242 8.08 0.61 10.02
N ASN A 243 7.51 0.92 8.86
CA ASN A 243 7.58 0.02 7.72
C ASN A 243 9.04 -0.20 7.29
N PRO A 244 9.39 -1.40 6.79
CA PRO A 244 10.70 -1.65 6.22
C PRO A 244 10.91 -0.75 4.99
N ASP A 245 12.16 -0.31 4.76
CA ASP A 245 12.48 0.59 3.65
C ASP A 245 12.22 -0.07 2.29
N SER A 246 11.17 0.40 1.59
CA SER A 246 10.74 -0.13 0.31
C SER A 246 11.74 0.11 -0.82
N SER A 247 12.67 1.06 -0.67
CA SER A 247 13.71 1.34 -1.66
C SER A 247 14.91 0.39 -1.55
N ASN A 248 15.03 -0.34 -0.43
CA ASN A 248 16.09 -1.32 -0.21
C ASN A 248 15.70 -2.68 -0.82
N ALA A 249 16.18 -2.93 -2.03
CA ALA A 249 15.88 -4.16 -2.78
C ALA A 249 16.29 -5.45 -2.05
N ALA A 250 17.43 -5.45 -1.35
CA ALA A 250 17.88 -6.62 -0.58
C ALA A 250 16.92 -6.91 0.58
N LEU A 251 16.51 -5.88 1.31
CA LEU A 251 15.52 -6.01 2.38
C LEU A 251 14.16 -6.46 1.85
N MET A 252 13.70 -5.95 0.71
CA MET A 252 12.43 -6.38 0.10
C MET A 252 12.47 -7.83 -0.38
N LYS A 253 13.62 -8.32 -0.81
CA LYS A 253 13.83 -9.74 -1.12
C LYS A 253 13.71 -10.62 0.13
N GLU A 254 14.17 -10.14 1.29
CA GLU A 254 14.06 -10.86 2.56
C GLU A 254 12.66 -10.78 3.18
N VAL A 255 11.96 -9.65 2.99
CA VAL A 255 10.72 -9.35 3.71
C VAL A 255 9.47 -9.63 2.87
N VAL A 256 9.43 -9.19 1.61
CA VAL A 256 8.19 -9.06 0.82
C VAL A 256 8.07 -10.13 -0.26
N TRP A 257 9.15 -10.40 -1.00
CA TRP A 257 9.09 -11.20 -2.21
C TRP A 257 9.37 -12.68 -1.98
N VAL A 258 8.57 -13.54 -2.61
CA VAL A 258 8.90 -14.96 -2.71
C VAL A 258 10.14 -15.13 -3.59
N THR A 259 11.06 -15.95 -3.11
CA THR A 259 12.36 -16.22 -3.75
C THR A 259 12.57 -17.71 -3.95
N ALA A 260 13.43 -18.06 -4.92
CA ALA A 260 13.63 -19.45 -5.33
C ALA A 260 14.19 -20.36 -4.21
N ASP A 261 14.84 -19.80 -3.19
CA ASP A 261 15.40 -20.52 -2.05
C ASP A 261 14.37 -20.93 -0.98
N GLN A 262 13.10 -20.52 -1.13
CA GLN A 262 12.04 -20.74 -0.14
C GLN A 262 11.18 -21.98 -0.40
N ASP A 263 11.57 -22.82 -1.37
CA ASP A 263 10.87 -24.08 -1.70
C ASP A 263 9.37 -23.86 -2.03
N GLU A 264 9.01 -22.72 -2.63
CA GLU A 264 7.65 -22.46 -3.14
C GLU A 264 7.47 -23.02 -4.57
N PRO A 265 6.23 -23.22 -5.05
CA PRO A 265 5.99 -23.49 -6.48
C PRO A 265 6.71 -22.45 -7.35
N ALA A 266 7.36 -22.90 -8.43
CA ALA A 266 8.26 -22.04 -9.20
C ALA A 266 7.57 -20.76 -9.74
N TRP A 267 6.28 -20.86 -10.09
CA TRP A 267 5.48 -19.73 -10.57
C TRP A 267 5.28 -18.63 -9.52
N ALA A 268 5.43 -18.94 -8.22
CA ALA A 268 5.22 -17.98 -7.14
C ALA A 268 6.40 -17.01 -6.96
N VAL A 269 7.58 -17.32 -7.51
CA VAL A 269 8.78 -16.49 -7.39
C VAL A 269 8.53 -15.09 -7.97
N GLY A 270 8.83 -14.05 -7.19
CA GLY A 270 8.54 -12.66 -7.52
C GLY A 270 7.12 -12.18 -7.12
N GLY A 271 6.25 -13.09 -6.67
CA GLY A 271 4.99 -12.77 -6.01
C GLY A 271 5.17 -12.45 -4.52
N SER A 272 4.06 -12.24 -3.82
CA SER A 272 4.05 -11.96 -2.38
C SER A 272 2.74 -12.44 -1.73
N TYR A 273 2.82 -12.96 -0.50
CA TYR A 273 1.61 -13.22 0.27
C TYR A 273 0.99 -11.90 0.73
N GLN A 274 -0.31 -11.76 0.52
CA GLN A 274 -1.10 -10.60 0.88
C GLN A 274 -2.10 -10.99 1.98
N ALA A 275 -2.04 -10.29 3.12
CA ALA A 275 -3.07 -10.40 4.14
C ALA A 275 -3.91 -9.12 4.17
N VAL A 276 -5.23 -9.29 4.08
CA VAL A 276 -6.22 -8.22 4.13
C VAL A 276 -7.11 -8.39 5.34
N ARG A 277 -7.32 -7.31 6.08
CA ARG A 277 -8.25 -7.26 7.20
C ARG A 277 -9.10 -6.00 7.11
N ILE A 278 -10.42 -6.17 7.17
CA ILE A 278 -11.37 -5.06 7.29
C ILE A 278 -11.62 -4.88 8.77
N ILE A 279 -11.09 -3.81 9.35
CA ILE A 279 -11.06 -3.58 10.80
C ILE A 279 -11.91 -2.35 11.10
N GLN A 280 -13.06 -2.56 11.74
CA GLN A 280 -13.90 -1.48 12.21
C GLN A 280 -13.34 -0.88 13.50
N PHE A 281 -13.47 0.43 13.66
CA PHE A 281 -13.08 1.15 14.87
C PHE A 281 -14.32 1.52 15.70
N HIS A 282 -14.18 1.48 17.01
CA HIS A 282 -15.15 2.03 17.95
C HIS A 282 -14.88 3.53 18.15
N VAL A 283 -15.10 4.31 17.10
CA VAL A 283 -14.65 5.72 16.98
C VAL A 283 -15.17 6.59 18.12
N GLU A 284 -16.47 6.53 18.42
CA GLU A 284 -17.07 7.39 19.45
C GLU A 284 -16.58 7.04 20.86
N PHE A 285 -16.21 5.77 21.08
CA PHE A 285 -15.61 5.32 22.33
C PHE A 285 -14.15 5.78 22.43
N TRP A 286 -13.39 5.60 21.36
CA TRP A 286 -12.02 6.09 21.25
C TRP A 286 -11.90 7.60 21.49
N ASP A 287 -12.78 8.40 20.88
CA ASP A 287 -12.76 9.87 21.00
C ASP A 287 -13.03 10.37 22.43
N ARG A 288 -13.63 9.53 23.29
CA ARG A 288 -13.87 9.82 24.70
C ARG A 288 -12.82 9.21 25.63
N THR A 289 -11.89 8.43 25.08
CA THR A 289 -10.80 7.79 25.82
C THR A 289 -9.70 8.82 26.11
N PRO A 290 -9.17 8.90 27.35
CA PRO A 290 -8.08 9.81 27.70
C PRO A 290 -6.88 9.70 26.76
N LEU A 291 -6.30 10.83 26.35
CA LEU A 291 -5.13 10.86 25.46
C LEU A 291 -3.97 9.99 25.98
N LYS A 292 -3.71 10.00 27.29
CA LYS A 292 -2.66 9.18 27.90
C LYS A 292 -2.89 7.69 27.63
N GLU A 293 -4.13 7.23 27.74
CA GLU A 293 -4.51 5.85 27.48
C GLU A 293 -4.36 5.52 25.99
N GLN A 294 -4.86 6.38 25.09
CA GLN A 294 -4.66 6.22 23.64
C GLN A 294 -3.17 6.05 23.27
N GLN A 295 -2.30 6.88 23.84
CA GLN A 295 -0.85 6.79 23.59
C GLN A 295 -0.22 5.56 24.24
N THR A 296 -0.72 5.11 25.40
CA THR A 296 -0.25 3.90 26.08
C THR A 296 -0.58 2.67 25.24
N ILE A 297 -1.81 2.59 24.70
CA ILE A 297 -2.27 1.51 23.82
C ILE A 297 -1.36 1.37 22.60
N PHE A 298 -1.00 2.48 21.94
CA PHE A 298 -0.11 2.43 20.78
C PHE A 298 1.38 2.30 21.14
N GLY A 299 1.81 2.81 22.29
CA GLY A 299 3.21 2.97 22.66
C GLY A 299 3.93 4.10 21.91
N ARG A 300 3.18 5.06 21.36
CA ARG A 300 3.71 6.24 20.65
C ARG A 300 2.95 7.51 21.06
N ASP A 301 3.66 8.63 21.00
CA ASP A 301 3.06 9.96 21.12
C ASP A 301 2.19 10.26 19.90
N LYS A 302 0.96 10.74 20.13
CA LYS A 302 -0.05 10.92 19.07
C LYS A 302 0.31 12.05 18.11
N GLN A 303 0.91 13.12 18.63
CA GLN A 303 1.19 14.34 17.87
C GLN A 303 2.45 14.21 17.01
N SER A 304 3.55 13.82 17.64
CA SER A 304 4.86 13.67 16.98
C SER A 304 4.98 12.34 16.25
N GLY A 305 4.30 11.30 16.72
CA GLY A 305 4.51 9.92 16.30
C GLY A 305 5.75 9.28 16.91
N ALA A 306 6.51 9.96 17.78
CA ALA A 306 7.69 9.38 18.41
C ALA A 306 7.31 8.22 19.34
N PRO A 307 8.16 7.19 19.53
CA PRO A 307 7.99 6.26 20.64
C PRO A 307 7.90 7.01 21.96
N LEU A 308 7.09 6.53 22.90
CA LEU A 308 6.95 7.19 24.21
C LEU A 308 8.33 7.33 24.88
N GLY A 309 8.60 8.50 25.45
CA GLY A 309 9.89 8.84 26.05
C GLY A 309 10.97 9.31 25.06
N MET A 310 10.66 9.43 23.77
CA MET A 310 11.57 9.90 22.73
C MET A 310 11.04 11.18 22.04
N THR A 311 11.78 11.74 21.08
CA THR A 311 11.47 13.07 20.51
C THR A 311 11.14 13.04 19.02
N HIS A 312 11.73 12.14 18.25
CA HIS A 312 11.53 12.07 16.81
C HIS A 312 10.69 10.87 16.41
N GLU A 313 9.85 11.04 15.39
CA GLU A 313 8.98 9.99 14.86
C GLU A 313 9.75 8.69 14.54
N HIS A 314 10.91 8.82 13.90
CA HIS A 314 11.75 7.71 13.46
C HIS A 314 12.79 7.26 14.50
N ASP A 315 12.71 7.75 15.74
CA ASP A 315 13.50 7.17 16.82
C ASP A 315 13.12 5.68 17.00
N VAL A 316 14.12 4.86 17.33
CA VAL A 316 13.96 3.42 17.55
C VAL A 316 13.89 3.18 19.06
N PRO A 317 12.77 2.68 19.62
CA PRO A 317 12.70 2.38 21.04
C PRO A 317 13.56 1.17 21.38
N ASP A 318 14.20 1.25 22.54
CA ASP A 318 15.05 0.20 23.10
C ASP A 318 14.31 -0.52 24.24
N TYR A 319 13.59 -1.59 23.89
CA TYR A 319 12.79 -2.35 24.85
C TYR A 319 13.64 -3.11 25.88
N ALA A 320 14.92 -3.38 25.60
CA ALA A 320 15.79 -4.05 26.56
C ALA A 320 16.09 -3.16 27.78
N ARG A 321 16.00 -1.84 27.62
CA ARG A 321 16.15 -0.85 28.70
C ARG A 321 14.85 -0.56 29.45
N ASP A 322 13.72 -1.11 29.00
CA ASP A 322 12.41 -0.99 29.63
C ASP A 322 11.74 -2.37 29.79
N PRO A 323 12.36 -3.31 30.53
CA PRO A 323 11.88 -4.70 30.59
C PRO A 323 10.51 -4.84 31.26
N ASN A 324 10.13 -3.89 32.13
CA ASN A 324 8.84 -3.89 32.83
C ASN A 324 7.72 -3.21 32.02
N GLY A 325 8.06 -2.44 30.98
CA GLY A 325 7.08 -1.68 30.20
C GLY A 325 6.60 -0.42 30.92
N ASP A 326 7.46 0.22 31.70
CA ASP A 326 7.16 1.45 32.45
C ASP A 326 7.01 2.66 31.52
N VAL A 327 7.64 2.63 30.33
CA VAL A 327 7.56 3.71 29.33
C VAL A 327 6.71 3.29 28.14
N ILE A 328 6.98 2.13 27.56
CA ILE A 328 6.20 1.54 26.47
C ILE A 328 5.61 0.23 26.99
N ALA A 329 4.31 0.24 27.26
CA ALA A 329 3.60 -0.87 27.90
C ALA A 329 3.84 -2.22 27.20
N LEU A 330 3.88 -3.30 27.98
CA LEU A 330 4.13 -4.65 27.48
C LEU A 330 3.07 -5.14 26.49
N ASP A 331 1.83 -4.67 26.66
CA ASP A 331 0.67 -4.94 25.82
C ASP A 331 0.42 -3.86 24.75
N SER A 332 1.34 -2.89 24.59
CA SER A 332 1.22 -1.85 23.57
C SER A 332 1.38 -2.43 22.17
N HIS A 333 0.59 -1.90 21.23
CA HIS A 333 0.54 -2.34 19.84
C HIS A 333 1.94 -2.38 19.20
N ILE A 334 2.73 -1.31 19.33
CA ILE A 334 4.07 -1.23 18.73
C ILE A 334 5.01 -2.33 19.26
N ARG A 335 4.93 -2.64 20.56
CA ARG A 335 5.85 -3.56 21.23
C ARG A 335 5.45 -5.00 20.95
N LEU A 336 4.16 -5.32 21.00
CA LEU A 336 3.64 -6.63 20.63
C LEU A 336 3.77 -6.92 19.13
N ALA A 337 3.55 -5.94 18.25
CA ALA A 337 3.69 -6.12 16.80
C ALA A 337 5.15 -6.34 16.40
N ASN A 338 6.08 -5.59 16.98
CA ASN A 338 7.52 -5.73 16.71
C ASN A 338 8.37 -5.52 17.98
N PRO A 339 8.70 -6.60 18.72
CA PRO A 339 9.61 -6.62 19.86
C PRO A 339 11.06 -6.29 19.53
N ARG A 340 11.42 -6.13 18.25
CA ARG A 340 12.77 -5.76 17.79
C ARG A 340 13.89 -6.68 18.32
N THR A 341 13.63 -7.97 18.33
CA THR A 341 14.62 -9.01 18.63
C THR A 341 15.09 -9.68 17.34
N LYS A 342 16.20 -10.43 17.40
CA LYS A 342 16.72 -11.18 16.24
C LYS A 342 15.70 -12.22 15.77
N GLU A 343 15.00 -12.84 16.71
CA GLU A 343 13.99 -13.87 16.46
C GLU A 343 12.76 -13.31 15.75
N THR A 344 12.43 -12.04 15.97
CA THR A 344 11.27 -11.37 15.35
C THR A 344 11.58 -10.75 13.99
N GLN A 345 12.85 -10.70 13.57
CA GLN A 345 13.25 -10.05 12.31
C GLN A 345 12.60 -10.70 11.08
N SER A 346 12.39 -12.02 11.11
CA SER A 346 11.72 -12.75 10.02
C SER A 346 10.22 -12.48 9.90
N SER A 347 9.62 -11.79 10.89
CA SER A 347 8.18 -11.49 10.92
C SER A 347 7.83 -10.05 10.52
N LEU A 348 8.80 -9.30 10.02
CA LEU A 348 8.54 -8.01 9.40
C LEU A 348 7.65 -8.16 8.17
N MET A 349 6.88 -7.12 7.87
CA MET A 349 5.97 -7.06 6.74
C MET A 349 5.90 -5.63 6.22
N MET A 350 5.55 -5.47 4.95
CA MET A 350 5.23 -4.16 4.37
C MET A 350 3.74 -3.88 4.56
N ARG A 351 3.38 -2.93 5.44
CA ARG A 351 1.98 -2.50 5.61
C ARG A 351 1.65 -1.40 4.61
N ARG A 352 0.49 -1.48 3.97
CA ARG A 352 0.01 -0.53 2.97
C ARG A 352 -1.51 -0.31 3.12
N GLY A 353 -1.95 -0.10 4.37
CA GLY A 353 -3.36 0.05 4.71
C GLY A 353 -3.94 1.41 4.36
N TYR A 354 -5.27 1.46 4.26
CA TYR A 354 -6.05 2.66 3.93
C TYR A 354 -7.21 2.81 4.91
N SER A 355 -7.55 4.04 5.28
CA SER A 355 -8.74 4.30 6.09
C SER A 355 -10.01 4.07 5.27
N TYR A 356 -11.11 3.71 5.92
CA TYR A 356 -12.43 3.74 5.31
C TYR A 356 -13.42 4.49 6.20
N SER A 357 -14.39 5.13 5.56
CA SER A 357 -15.52 5.79 6.23
C SER A 357 -16.75 5.55 5.38
N LEU A 358 -17.72 4.82 5.93
CA LEU A 358 -18.98 4.50 5.27
C LEU A 358 -20.11 5.30 5.92
N GLY A 359 -21.20 4.62 6.30
CA GLY A 359 -22.35 5.20 6.96
C GLY A 359 -22.41 4.83 8.44
N VAL A 360 -23.54 4.29 8.86
CA VAL A 360 -23.82 3.92 10.24
C VAL A 360 -24.04 2.42 10.32
N THR A 361 -23.49 1.78 11.35
CA THR A 361 -23.69 0.36 11.66
C THR A 361 -25.13 0.08 12.08
N ASN A 362 -25.53 -1.20 12.08
CA ASN A 362 -26.87 -1.61 12.52
C ASN A 362 -27.18 -1.21 13.98
N ALA A 363 -26.16 -0.99 14.82
CA ALA A 363 -26.31 -0.60 16.22
C ALA A 363 -26.18 0.93 16.44
N GLY A 364 -26.06 1.72 15.37
CA GLY A 364 -26.09 3.18 15.45
C GLY A 364 -24.73 3.87 15.59
N GLN A 365 -23.62 3.13 15.62
CA GLN A 365 -22.25 3.69 15.63
C GLN A 365 -21.75 4.00 14.22
N LEU A 366 -20.79 4.91 14.08
CA LEU A 366 -20.12 5.22 12.82
C LEU A 366 -19.38 3.99 12.26
N ASP A 367 -19.63 3.63 11.00
CA ASP A 367 -18.90 2.56 10.32
C ASP A 367 -17.64 3.12 9.66
N MET A 368 -16.58 3.20 10.47
CA MET A 368 -15.28 3.73 10.08
C MET A 368 -14.18 2.77 10.55
N GLY A 369 -13.04 2.79 9.88
CA GLY A 369 -11.97 1.89 10.25
C GLY A 369 -10.78 1.89 9.31
N LEU A 370 -10.08 0.75 9.30
CA LEU A 370 -8.89 0.49 8.50
C LEU A 370 -9.12 -0.71 7.59
N LEU A 371 -8.86 -0.50 6.30
CA LEU A 371 -8.58 -1.55 5.33
C LEU A 371 -7.10 -1.86 5.46
N PHE A 372 -6.78 -2.77 6.38
CA PHE A 372 -5.41 -3.19 6.60
C PHE A 372 -5.00 -4.13 5.47
N VAL A 373 -3.88 -3.81 4.83
CA VAL A 373 -3.24 -4.65 3.82
C VAL A 373 -1.77 -4.74 4.17
N CYS A 374 -1.21 -5.94 4.17
CA CYS A 374 0.23 -6.13 4.26
C CYS A 374 0.74 -7.20 3.31
N TYR A 375 2.03 -7.09 3.00
CA TYR A 375 2.76 -7.97 2.10
C TYR A 375 3.99 -8.56 2.78
N GLN A 376 4.20 -9.86 2.54
CA GLN A 376 5.29 -10.65 3.12
C GLN A 376 5.64 -11.82 2.20
N HIS A 377 6.89 -12.30 2.26
CA HIS A 377 7.32 -13.46 1.47
C HIS A 377 6.71 -14.79 1.95
N ASP A 378 6.22 -14.83 3.20
CA ASP A 378 5.68 -16.02 3.86
C ASP A 378 4.57 -15.59 4.83
N LEU A 379 3.35 -16.09 4.60
CA LEU A 379 2.17 -15.71 5.38
C LEU A 379 2.28 -16.12 6.86
N GLU A 380 2.89 -17.27 7.14
CA GLU A 380 3.06 -17.81 8.49
C GLU A 380 4.07 -16.99 9.27
N LYS A 381 5.23 -16.71 8.66
CA LYS A 381 6.26 -15.88 9.29
C LYS A 381 5.83 -14.43 9.49
N GLY A 382 5.09 -13.86 8.53
CA GLY A 382 4.62 -12.48 8.60
C GLY A 382 3.34 -12.32 9.42
N PHE A 383 2.21 -12.07 8.73
CA PHE A 383 0.95 -11.66 9.35
C PHE A 383 0.48 -12.59 10.48
N LEU A 384 0.52 -13.93 10.27
CA LEU A 384 0.00 -14.88 11.25
C LEU A 384 0.80 -14.86 12.56
N THR A 385 2.12 -14.80 12.47
CA THR A 385 3.01 -14.69 13.64
C THR A 385 2.78 -13.38 14.39
N VAL A 386 2.64 -12.25 13.68
CA VAL A 386 2.40 -10.96 14.32
C VAL A 386 1.02 -10.90 14.96
N GLN A 387 -0.04 -11.29 14.25
CA GLN A 387 -1.40 -11.30 14.79
C GLN A 387 -1.52 -12.23 16.00
N LYS A 388 -0.80 -13.36 16.01
CA LYS A 388 -0.76 -14.25 17.18
C LYS A 388 -0.17 -13.56 18.42
N ARG A 389 0.83 -12.69 18.24
CA ARG A 389 1.40 -11.88 19.33
C ARG A 389 0.49 -10.74 19.76
N LEU A 390 -0.32 -10.22 18.84
CA LEU A 390 -1.29 -9.16 19.10
C LEU A 390 -2.57 -9.64 19.78
N ASN A 391 -2.85 -10.94 19.83
CA ASN A 391 -4.03 -11.45 20.54
C ASN A 391 -4.00 -11.03 22.02
N GLY A 392 -5.03 -10.30 22.45
CA GLY A 392 -5.12 -9.72 23.79
C GLY A 392 -4.38 -8.40 23.97
N GLU A 393 -3.96 -7.74 22.90
CA GLU A 393 -3.44 -6.37 22.97
C GLU A 393 -4.50 -5.37 23.44
N ALA A 394 -4.05 -4.26 24.04
CA ALA A 394 -4.96 -3.22 24.54
C ALA A 394 -5.82 -2.56 23.44
N LEU A 395 -5.37 -2.60 22.18
CA LEU A 395 -6.10 -2.02 21.06
C LEU A 395 -7.38 -2.82 20.71
N GLU A 396 -7.48 -4.09 21.12
CA GLU A 396 -8.65 -4.94 20.83
C GLU A 396 -9.96 -4.36 21.37
N GLU A 397 -9.92 -3.57 22.45
CA GLU A 397 -11.10 -2.89 23.00
C GLU A 397 -11.69 -1.84 22.05
N TYR A 398 -10.90 -1.34 21.10
CA TYR A 398 -11.27 -0.22 20.21
C TYR A 398 -11.40 -0.63 18.76
N VAL A 399 -11.09 -1.88 18.42
CA VAL A 399 -11.11 -2.38 17.05
C VAL A 399 -11.78 -3.72 16.94
N LYS A 400 -12.45 -3.94 15.81
CA LYS A 400 -13.21 -5.16 15.54
C LYS A 400 -12.96 -5.61 14.10
N PRO A 401 -12.15 -6.66 13.88
CA PRO A 401 -12.00 -7.26 12.55
C PRO A 401 -13.29 -7.94 12.11
N ILE A 402 -13.83 -7.52 10.95
CA ILE A 402 -15.12 -7.99 10.41
C ILE A 402 -15.01 -8.67 9.04
N GLY A 403 -13.85 -8.62 8.39
CA GLY A 403 -13.69 -9.22 7.06
C GLY A 403 -12.27 -9.22 6.54
N GLY A 404 -12.11 -9.53 5.26
CA GLY A 404 -10.82 -9.63 4.56
C GLY A 404 -10.49 -11.07 4.15
N GLY A 405 -9.21 -11.37 3.99
CA GLY A 405 -8.77 -12.69 3.53
C GLY A 405 -7.26 -12.75 3.30
N TYR A 406 -6.80 -13.97 3.02
CA TYR A 406 -5.42 -14.22 2.62
C TYR A 406 -5.39 -14.56 1.13
N PHE A 407 -4.48 -13.91 0.42
CA PHE A 407 -4.32 -14.04 -1.01
C PHE A 407 -2.83 -14.15 -1.34
N PHE A 408 -2.53 -14.64 -2.52
CA PHE A 408 -1.20 -14.58 -3.10
C PHE A 408 -1.19 -13.56 -4.24
N ALA A 409 -0.50 -12.44 -4.04
CA ALA A 409 -0.30 -11.45 -5.09
C ALA A 409 0.67 -12.04 -6.14
N LEU A 410 0.19 -12.12 -7.38
CA LEU A 410 0.92 -12.75 -8.47
C LEU A 410 2.27 -12.04 -8.73
N PRO A 411 3.27 -12.72 -9.32
CA PRO A 411 4.44 -12.05 -9.88
C PRO A 411 4.05 -11.00 -10.92
N GLY A 412 4.98 -10.12 -11.26
CA GLY A 412 4.77 -9.11 -12.29
C GLY A 412 4.65 -9.71 -13.69
N VAL A 413 4.00 -8.98 -14.60
CA VAL A 413 3.97 -9.33 -16.02
C VAL A 413 5.24 -8.76 -16.67
N ARG A 414 6.14 -9.64 -17.12
CA ARG A 414 7.47 -9.22 -17.60
C ARG A 414 7.42 -8.21 -18.75
N ASP A 415 6.58 -8.49 -19.74
CA ASP A 415 6.40 -7.65 -20.92
C ASP A 415 5.06 -7.93 -21.63
N ARG A 416 4.85 -7.29 -22.79
CA ARG A 416 3.62 -7.35 -23.58
C ARG A 416 3.28 -8.73 -24.15
N ASN A 417 4.23 -9.66 -24.18
CA ASN A 417 4.03 -11.02 -24.67
C ASN A 417 3.63 -12.00 -23.56
N ALA A 418 3.74 -11.56 -22.30
CA ALA A 418 3.35 -12.33 -21.12
C ALA A 418 1.97 -11.90 -20.60
N TYR A 419 1.38 -12.72 -19.72
CA TYR A 419 0.15 -12.39 -19.02
C TYR A 419 0.20 -12.77 -17.54
N LEU A 420 -0.68 -12.19 -16.74
CA LEU A 420 -0.83 -12.50 -15.32
C LEU A 420 -0.97 -14.01 -15.11
N ALA A 421 -0.30 -14.56 -14.11
CA ALA A 421 -0.34 -15.98 -13.76
C ALA A 421 0.02 -16.95 -14.91
N GLN A 422 0.72 -16.51 -15.96
CA GLN A 422 1.12 -17.39 -17.07
C GLN A 422 1.84 -18.65 -16.59
N ASP A 423 2.88 -18.50 -15.76
CA ASP A 423 3.66 -19.62 -15.25
C ASP A 423 2.83 -20.57 -14.36
N LEU A 424 1.75 -20.09 -13.73
CA LEU A 424 0.81 -20.94 -12.96
C LEU A 424 -0.09 -21.75 -13.91
N ILE A 425 -0.58 -21.13 -14.98
CA ILE A 425 -1.43 -21.79 -15.97
C ILE A 425 -0.62 -22.82 -16.78
N GLU A 426 0.66 -22.58 -17.04
CA GLU A 426 1.50 -23.50 -17.81
C GLU A 426 2.09 -24.65 -16.97
N ALA A 427 1.98 -24.58 -15.65
CA ALA A 427 2.52 -25.57 -14.70
C ALA A 427 1.63 -26.80 -14.43
#